data_AF-W4FEG5-F1
#
_entry.id   AF-W4FEG5-F1
#
_cell.length_a   1.000
_cell.length_b   1.000
_cell.length_c   1.000
_cell.angle_alpha   90.00
_cell.angle_beta   90.00
_cell.angle_gamma   90.00
#
_symmetry.space_group_name_H-M   'P 1'
#
loop_
_entity.id
_entity.type
_entity.pdbx_description
1 polymer ?
#
loop_
_entity_poly.entity_id
_entity_poly.type
_entity_poly.pdbx_seq_one_letter_code
_entity_poly.pdbx_strand_id
1 'polypeptide(L)'
;MCLCRGCLCPPHSLRLSHIKREWHDPLILTNLVYVAASVISFALGQYTCAVLQLGASVASSMFHRHRETKYLPLDACISGNLGLIALYLSYHAHLNDLHHVLGIKFGLGLACAFTFIYCGMPGDAQYELWHRHWHFASGSTTLVTSVLLSLYIPDFDYVLVNAIGLGF
;
A
#
# COMPACT_ATOMS: atom_id res chain seq x y z
N MET A 1 -21.49 -0.23 -11.38
CA MET A 1 -22.77 0.35 -10.91
C MET A 1 -22.52 1.78 -10.49
N CYS A 2 -23.07 2.78 -11.18
CA CYS A 2 -23.26 4.10 -10.58
C CYS A 2 -24.35 3.93 -9.52
N LEU A 3 -24.07 4.29 -8.27
CA LEU A 3 -24.95 3.98 -7.14
C LEU A 3 -26.23 4.82 -7.06
N CYS A 4 -26.53 5.69 -8.04
CA CYS A 4 -27.75 6.51 -8.01
C CYS A 4 -28.53 6.44 -9.33
N ARG A 5 -29.72 5.82 -9.29
CA ARG A 5 -30.74 6.01 -10.32
C ARG A 5 -31.26 7.46 -10.23
N GLY A 6 -31.00 8.26 -11.26
CA GLY A 6 -31.64 9.59 -11.43
C GLY A 6 -30.79 10.82 -11.10
N CYS A 7 -29.52 10.67 -10.72
CA CYS A 7 -28.66 11.84 -10.50
C CYS A 7 -28.03 12.31 -11.83
N LEU A 8 -28.25 13.59 -12.17
CA LEU A 8 -27.51 14.33 -13.18
C LEU A 8 -26.03 14.43 -12.74
N CYS A 9 -25.25 13.38 -12.97
CA CYS A 9 -23.81 13.49 -12.87
C CYS A 9 -23.33 14.50 -13.93
N PRO A 10 -22.47 15.48 -13.57
CA PRO A 10 -21.91 16.38 -14.56
C PRO A 10 -21.20 15.55 -15.63
N PRO A 11 -21.36 15.88 -16.93
CA PRO A 11 -20.86 15.06 -18.05
C PRO A 11 -19.35 14.80 -18.01
N HIS A 12 -18.61 15.55 -17.18
CA HIS A 12 -17.18 15.42 -16.98
C HIS A 12 -16.78 14.16 -16.17
N SER A 13 -17.54 13.76 -15.14
CA SER A 13 -17.15 12.60 -14.31
C SER A 13 -17.34 11.26 -15.03
N LEU A 14 -18.36 11.16 -15.88
CA LEU A 14 -18.59 10.01 -16.78
C LEU A 14 -17.58 9.96 -17.95
N ARG A 15 -17.11 11.11 -18.46
CA ARG A 15 -16.07 11.12 -19.51
C ARG A 15 -14.70 10.71 -18.99
N LEU A 16 -14.37 11.08 -17.76
CA LEU A 16 -13.08 10.76 -17.15
C LEU A 16 -12.89 9.25 -16.95
N SER A 17 -13.94 8.47 -16.67
CA SER A 17 -13.81 7.01 -16.46
C SER A 17 -13.32 6.24 -17.70
N HIS A 18 -13.53 6.78 -18.91
CA HIS A 18 -13.13 6.14 -20.17
C HIS A 18 -11.73 6.52 -20.65
N ILE A 19 -11.12 7.55 -20.06
CA ILE A 19 -9.80 8.04 -20.46
C ILE A 19 -8.75 7.53 -19.47
N LYS A 20 -7.81 6.72 -19.96
CA LYS A 20 -6.66 6.24 -19.18
C LYS A 20 -5.78 7.42 -18.78
N ARG A 21 -5.28 7.42 -17.54
CA ARG A 21 -4.27 8.41 -17.11
C ARG A 21 -2.94 8.19 -17.85
N GLU A 22 -2.21 9.26 -18.07
CA GLU A 22 -0.85 9.20 -18.61
C GLU A 22 0.13 8.58 -17.62
N TRP A 23 1.22 7.97 -18.09
CA TRP A 23 2.23 7.38 -17.19
C TRP A 23 2.95 8.42 -16.32
N HIS A 24 3.03 9.66 -16.80
CA HIS A 24 3.63 10.79 -16.08
C HIS A 24 2.64 11.50 -15.15
N ASP A 25 1.41 10.99 -15.02
CA ASP A 25 0.45 11.53 -14.06
C ASP A 25 1.06 11.49 -12.64
N PRO A 26 1.07 12.62 -11.90
CA PRO A 26 1.69 12.68 -10.58
C PRO A 26 1.17 11.63 -9.60
N LEU A 27 -0.11 11.25 -9.69
CA LEU A 27 -0.69 10.20 -8.85
C LEU A 27 -0.06 8.83 -9.16
N ILE A 28 0.15 8.52 -10.44
CA ILE A 28 0.81 7.27 -10.85
C ILE A 28 2.28 7.28 -10.40
N LEU A 29 3.00 8.38 -10.63
CA LEU A 29 4.42 8.47 -10.29
C LEU A 29 4.66 8.34 -8.77
N THR A 30 3.72 8.75 -7.92
CA THR A 30 3.85 8.53 -6.48
C THR A 30 3.90 7.05 -6.07
N ASN A 31 3.53 6.09 -6.93
CA ASN A 31 3.76 4.66 -6.66
C ASN A 31 5.22 4.23 -6.66
N LEU A 32 6.14 5.09 -7.12
CA LEU A 32 7.58 4.83 -7.06
C LEU A 32 8.10 4.70 -5.61
N VAL A 33 7.35 5.22 -4.63
CA VAL A 33 7.65 5.00 -3.20
C VAL A 33 7.70 3.52 -2.85
N TYR A 34 6.85 2.69 -3.46
CA TYR A 34 6.84 1.25 -3.25
C TYR A 34 7.97 0.54 -4.00
N VAL A 35 8.44 1.10 -5.12
CA VAL A 35 9.67 0.62 -5.78
C VAL A 35 10.88 0.88 -4.89
N ALA A 36 10.99 2.08 -4.32
CA ALA A 36 12.06 2.41 -3.37
C ALA A 36 12.01 1.49 -2.15
N ALA A 37 10.82 1.25 -1.59
CA ALA A 37 10.63 0.29 -0.51
C ALA A 37 11.10 -1.11 -0.92
N SER A 38 10.71 -1.58 -2.11
CA SER A 38 11.10 -2.89 -2.64
C SER A 38 12.61 -3.07 -2.75
N VAL A 39 13.30 -2.07 -3.32
CA VAL A 39 14.76 -2.08 -3.46
C VAL A 39 15.45 -2.17 -2.09
N ILE A 40 14.97 -1.40 -1.11
CA ILE A 40 15.54 -1.43 0.25
C ILE A 40 15.27 -2.77 0.92
N SER A 41 14.04 -3.29 0.83
CA SER A 41 13.70 -4.61 1.37
C SER A 41 14.56 -5.71 0.78
N PHE A 42 14.81 -5.67 -0.54
CA PHE A 42 15.69 -6.62 -1.20
C PHE A 42 17.12 -6.52 -0.68
N ALA A 43 17.65 -5.31 -0.51
CA ALA A 43 18.99 -5.09 0.04
C ALA A 43 19.14 -5.56 1.49
N LEU A 44 18.05 -5.57 2.27
CA LEU A 44 17.99 -6.06 3.65
C LEU A 44 17.68 -7.57 3.75
N GLY A 45 17.61 -8.29 2.63
CA GLY A 45 17.29 -9.71 2.60
C GLY A 45 15.84 -10.04 2.95
N GLN A 46 14.93 -9.06 2.89
CA GLN A 46 13.49 -9.22 3.14
C GLN A 46 12.74 -9.42 1.80
N TYR A 47 12.94 -10.57 1.17
CA TYR A 47 12.53 -10.84 -0.21
C TYR A 47 11.01 -10.88 -0.40
N THR A 48 10.25 -11.44 0.54
CA THR A 48 8.78 -11.41 0.47
C THR A 48 8.28 -9.98 0.46
N CYS A 49 8.83 -9.13 1.35
CA CYS A 49 8.48 -7.71 1.38
C CYS A 49 8.84 -7.03 0.06
N ALA A 50 10.03 -7.32 -0.49
CA ALA A 50 10.48 -6.76 -1.75
C ALA A 50 9.53 -7.09 -2.91
N VAL A 51 9.12 -8.35 -3.03
CA VAL A 51 8.17 -8.81 -4.06
C VAL A 51 6.80 -8.16 -3.89
N LEU A 52 6.27 -8.14 -2.67
CA LEU A 52 4.96 -7.54 -2.40
C LEU A 52 4.96 -6.02 -2.64
N GLN A 53 6.02 -5.30 -2.27
CA GLN A 53 6.12 -3.86 -2.49
C GLN A 53 6.27 -3.52 -3.98
N LEU A 54 7.06 -4.30 -4.74
CA LEU A 54 7.12 -4.14 -6.20
C LEU A 54 5.76 -4.44 -6.82
N GLY A 55 5.11 -5.52 -6.37
CA GLY A 55 3.75 -5.89 -6.76
C GLY A 55 2.75 -4.77 -6.47
N ALA A 56 2.85 -4.11 -5.31
CA ALA A 56 2.00 -2.99 -4.93
C ALA A 56 2.20 -1.81 -5.88
N SER A 57 3.45 -1.50 -6.24
CA SER A 57 3.73 -0.45 -7.22
C SER A 57 3.08 -0.74 -8.58
N VAL A 58 3.19 -1.99 -9.07
CA VAL A 58 2.61 -2.40 -10.34
C VAL A 58 1.08 -2.38 -10.27
N ALA A 59 0.49 -3.03 -9.27
CA ALA A 59 -0.96 -3.13 -9.10
C ALA A 59 -1.60 -1.75 -8.92
N SER A 60 -1.06 -0.91 -8.03
CA SER A 60 -1.55 0.45 -7.80
C SER A 60 -1.39 1.32 -9.05
N SER A 61 -0.28 1.21 -9.78
CA SER A 61 -0.09 1.93 -11.05
C SER A 61 -1.13 1.52 -12.09
N MET A 62 -1.43 0.22 -12.20
CA MET A 62 -2.46 -0.28 -13.12
C MET A 62 -3.86 0.16 -12.71
N PHE A 63 -4.15 0.16 -11.40
CA PHE A 63 -5.38 0.64 -10.78
C PHE A 63 -5.63 2.11 -11.10
N HIS A 64 -4.67 3.00 -10.80
CA HIS A 64 -4.78 4.42 -11.06
C HIS A 64 -4.86 4.72 -12.56
N ARG A 65 -4.06 4.04 -13.38
CA ARG A 65 -4.08 4.21 -14.85
C ARG A 65 -5.43 3.88 -15.46
N HIS A 66 -6.09 2.84 -14.99
CA HIS A 66 -7.38 2.38 -15.52
C HIS A 66 -8.57 2.91 -14.72
N ARG A 67 -8.36 3.93 -13.87
CA ARG A 67 -9.39 4.53 -13.02
C ARG A 67 -10.26 3.46 -12.34
N GLU A 68 -9.57 2.48 -11.76
CA GLU A 68 -10.08 1.74 -10.61
C GLU A 68 -11.13 0.65 -10.87
N THR A 69 -11.40 0.32 -12.14
CA THR A 69 -12.51 -0.58 -12.49
C THR A 69 -12.17 -2.08 -12.54
N LYS A 70 -10.89 -2.45 -12.76
CA LYS A 70 -10.48 -3.87 -12.89
C LYS A 70 -9.41 -4.30 -11.89
N TYR A 71 -8.49 -3.41 -11.53
CA TYR A 71 -7.29 -3.75 -10.76
C TYR A 71 -7.44 -3.50 -9.25
N LEU A 72 -8.59 -2.98 -8.79
CA LEU A 72 -8.86 -2.76 -7.38
C LEU A 72 -8.68 -4.03 -6.52
N PRO A 73 -9.20 -5.21 -6.92
CA PRO A 73 -9.03 -6.41 -6.09
C PRO A 73 -7.57 -6.83 -5.97
N LEU A 74 -6.78 -6.65 -7.04
CA LEU A 74 -5.35 -6.98 -7.03
C LEU A 74 -4.58 -6.03 -6.10
N ASP A 75 -4.83 -4.73 -6.23
CA ASP A 75 -4.20 -3.71 -5.40
C ASP A 75 -4.56 -3.88 -3.92
N ALA A 76 -5.84 -4.13 -3.62
CA ALA A 76 -6.33 -4.42 -2.27
C ALA A 76 -5.74 -5.72 -1.69
N CYS A 77 -5.56 -6.75 -2.52
CA CYS A 77 -4.97 -8.02 -2.09
C CYS A 77 -3.49 -7.85 -1.70
N ILE A 78 -2.70 -7.16 -2.53
CA ILE A 78 -1.27 -6.96 -2.25
C ILE A 78 -1.08 -6.03 -1.05
N SER A 79 -1.79 -4.90 -1.02
CA SER A 79 -1.74 -3.96 0.12
C SER A 79 -2.24 -4.59 1.41
N GLY A 80 -3.28 -5.44 1.35
CA GLY A 80 -3.78 -6.21 2.49
C GLY A 80 -2.71 -7.14 3.08
N ASN A 81 -1.96 -7.85 2.23
CA ASN A 81 -0.85 -8.70 2.70
C ASN A 81 0.26 -7.87 3.36
N LEU A 82 0.63 -6.73 2.80
CA LEU A 82 1.59 -5.81 3.43
C LEU A 82 1.08 -5.29 4.78
N GLY A 83 -0.23 -5.04 4.90
CA GLY A 83 -0.90 -4.71 6.15
C GLY A 83 -0.81 -5.83 7.19
N LEU A 84 -1.04 -7.09 6.79
CA LEU A 84 -0.88 -8.25 7.68
C LEU A 84 0.55 -8.41 8.18
N ILE A 85 1.55 -8.18 7.33
CA ILE A 85 2.97 -8.21 7.73
C ILE A 85 3.26 -7.10 8.76
N ALA A 86 2.72 -5.89 8.54
CA ALA A 86 2.88 -4.80 9.51
C ALA A 86 2.20 -5.11 10.86
N LEU A 87 1.03 -5.77 10.84
CA LEU A 87 0.34 -6.24 12.05
C LEU A 87 1.12 -7.35 12.76
N TYR A 88 1.68 -8.30 12.01
CA TYR A 88 2.52 -9.36 12.56
C TYR A 88 3.75 -8.78 13.28
N LEU A 89 4.46 -7.82 12.67
CA LEU A 89 5.56 -7.12 13.33
C LEU A 89 5.10 -6.41 14.61
N SER A 90 3.92 -5.79 14.59
CA SER A 90 3.37 -5.09 15.77
C SER A 90 3.02 -6.09 16.88
N TYR A 91 2.46 -7.24 16.53
CA TYR A 91 2.18 -8.31 17.47
C TYR A 91 3.47 -8.89 18.07
N HIS A 92 4.47 -9.17 17.24
CA HIS A 92 5.79 -9.60 17.70
C HIS A 92 6.43 -8.56 18.64
N ALA A 93 6.35 -7.27 18.30
CA ALA A 93 6.83 -6.20 19.16
C ALA A 93 6.11 -6.14 20.51
N HIS A 94 4.80 -6.40 20.54
CA HIS A 94 4.04 -6.48 21.78
C HIS A 94 4.49 -7.64 22.67
N LEU A 95 4.69 -8.83 22.09
CA LEU A 95 5.13 -10.01 22.84
C LEU A 95 6.55 -9.90 23.40
N ASN A 96 7.38 -9.02 22.83
CA ASN A 96 8.78 -8.84 23.19
C ASN A 96 9.07 -7.46 23.83
N ASP A 97 8.03 -6.77 24.31
CA ASP A 97 8.13 -5.47 24.99
C ASP A 97 8.89 -4.38 24.20
N LEU A 98 8.84 -4.43 22.86
CA LEU A 98 9.48 -3.46 21.96
C LEU A 98 8.60 -2.22 21.79
N HIS A 99 8.38 -1.46 22.86
CA HIS A 99 7.46 -0.31 22.87
C HIS A 99 7.82 0.78 21.86
N HIS A 100 9.09 0.96 21.53
CA HIS A 100 9.52 1.91 20.48
C HIS A 100 9.03 1.48 19.09
N VAL A 101 9.04 0.18 18.78
CA VAL A 101 8.47 -0.36 17.54
C VAL A 101 6.97 -0.09 17.49
N LEU A 102 6.26 -0.35 18.60
CA LEU A 102 4.83 -0.07 18.71
C LEU A 102 4.52 1.41 18.52
N GLY A 103 5.31 2.30 19.14
CA GLY A 103 5.16 3.76 18.99
C GLY A 103 5.36 4.21 17.55
N ILE A 104 6.40 3.71 16.87
CA ILE A 104 6.64 3.98 15.45
C ILE A 104 5.47 3.50 14.60
N LYS A 105 4.98 2.27 14.83
CA LYS A 105 3.85 1.71 14.07
C LYS A 105 2.55 2.41 14.33
N PHE A 106 2.30 2.84 15.55
CA PHE A 106 1.14 3.65 15.89
C PHE A 106 1.14 4.97 15.13
N GLY A 107 2.27 5.70 15.12
CA GLY A 107 2.39 6.96 14.37
C GLY A 107 2.18 6.79 12.86
N LEU A 108 2.78 5.76 12.26
CA LEU A 108 2.61 5.43 10.84
C LEU A 108 1.19 4.97 10.51
N GLY A 109 0.58 4.18 11.39
CA GLY A 109 -0.81 3.75 11.28
C GLY A 109 -1.79 4.92 11.35
N LEU A 110 -1.55 5.89 12.25
CA LEU A 110 -2.33 7.13 12.31
C LEU A 110 -2.19 7.96 11.03
N ALA A 111 -0.98 8.10 10.48
CA ALA A 111 -0.76 8.82 9.22
C ALA A 111 -1.50 8.14 8.06
N CYS A 112 -1.49 6.81 7.99
CA CYS A 112 -2.26 6.05 7.01
C CYS A 112 -3.76 6.26 7.22
N ALA A 113 -4.28 6.05 8.44
CA ALA A 113 -5.70 6.21 8.73
C ALA A 113 -6.20 7.63 8.39
N PHE A 114 -5.43 8.65 8.77
CA PHE A 114 -5.73 10.05 8.44
C PHE A 114 -5.79 10.26 6.92
N THR A 115 -4.73 9.88 6.21
CA THR A 115 -4.68 10.08 4.75
C THR A 115 -5.77 9.28 4.01
N PHE A 116 -6.12 8.08 4.50
CA PHE A 116 -7.23 7.27 3.95
C PHE A 116 -8.59 7.96 4.11
N ILE A 117 -8.90 8.44 5.32
CA ILE A 117 -10.19 9.09 5.62
C ILE A 117 -10.36 10.36 4.79
N TYR A 118 -9.31 11.18 4.69
CA TYR A 118 -9.35 12.44 3.93
C TYR A 118 -9.22 12.25 2.42
N CYS A 119 -8.78 11.07 1.96
CA CYS A 119 -8.72 10.76 0.53
C CYS A 119 -10.10 10.77 -0.12
N GLY A 120 -11.14 10.38 0.61
CA GLY A 120 -12.48 10.22 0.02
C GLY A 120 -12.49 9.16 -1.09
N MET A 121 -13.52 9.24 -1.93
CA MET A 121 -13.75 8.28 -3.00
C MET A 121 -13.16 8.77 -4.33
N PRO A 122 -12.89 7.84 -5.26
CA PRO A 122 -12.44 8.15 -6.61
C PRO A 122 -13.39 9.11 -7.33
N GLY A 123 -12.84 10.24 -7.78
CA GLY A 123 -13.63 11.30 -8.42
C GLY A 123 -14.04 12.44 -7.49
N ASP A 124 -13.76 12.34 -6.19
CA ASP A 124 -13.91 13.47 -5.27
C ASP A 124 -12.84 14.53 -5.54
N ALA A 125 -13.19 15.81 -5.27
CA ALA A 125 -12.31 16.96 -5.54
C ALA A 125 -10.96 16.89 -4.82
N GLN A 126 -10.91 16.16 -3.71
CA GLN A 126 -9.77 16.04 -2.83
C GLN A 126 -8.97 14.74 -3.04
N TYR A 127 -9.52 13.80 -3.82
CA TYR A 127 -8.96 12.45 -3.97
C TYR A 127 -7.53 12.47 -4.45
N GLU A 128 -7.23 13.12 -5.57
CA GLU A 128 -5.88 13.05 -6.16
C GLU A 128 -4.79 13.60 -5.24
N LEU A 129 -5.11 14.66 -4.49
CA LEU A 129 -4.16 15.25 -3.55
C LEU A 129 -3.89 14.32 -2.38
N TRP A 130 -4.94 13.86 -1.70
CA TRP A 130 -4.78 13.04 -0.50
C TRP A 130 -4.37 11.61 -0.80
N HIS A 131 -4.73 11.06 -1.97
CA HIS A 131 -4.28 9.74 -2.38
C HIS A 131 -2.76 9.72 -2.63
N ARG A 132 -2.17 10.83 -3.10
CA ARG A 132 -0.71 10.98 -3.16
C ARG A 132 -0.09 10.95 -1.76
N HIS A 133 -0.69 11.64 -0.79
CA HIS A 133 -0.24 11.58 0.60
C HIS A 133 -0.38 10.17 1.19
N TRP A 134 -1.46 9.47 0.86
CA TRP A 134 -1.66 8.07 1.21
C TRP A 134 -0.55 7.18 0.63
N HIS A 135 -0.11 7.38 -0.62
CA HIS A 135 1.03 6.65 -1.18
C HIS A 135 2.30 6.88 -0.34
N PHE A 136 2.60 8.12 0.04
CA PHE A 136 3.77 8.39 0.88
C PHE A 136 3.64 7.80 2.29
N ALA A 137 2.48 7.90 2.92
CA ALA A 137 2.25 7.36 4.27
C ALA A 137 2.35 5.82 4.29
N SER A 138 1.64 5.16 3.38
CA SER A 138 1.67 3.68 3.26
C SER A 138 3.00 3.16 2.72
N GLY A 139 3.64 3.87 1.78
CA GLY A 139 5.00 3.58 1.30
C GLY A 139 6.03 3.67 2.42
N SER A 140 5.98 4.73 3.23
CA SER A 140 6.84 4.87 4.42
C SER A 140 6.55 3.76 5.44
N THR A 141 5.28 3.43 5.65
CA THR A 141 4.88 2.36 6.57
C THR A 141 5.47 1.02 6.16
N THR A 142 5.36 0.66 4.89
CA THR A 142 5.88 -0.60 4.34
C THR A 142 7.40 -0.65 4.35
N LEU A 143 8.08 0.43 3.97
CA LEU A 143 9.55 0.53 4.08
C LEU A 143 10.03 0.35 5.53
N VAL A 144 9.45 1.11 6.46
CA VAL A 144 9.83 1.02 7.88
C VAL A 144 9.50 -0.36 8.45
N THR A 145 8.42 -1.01 7.99
CA THR A 145 8.15 -2.43 8.35
C THR A 145 9.31 -3.32 7.94
N SER A 146 9.82 -3.21 6.71
CA SER A 146 10.92 -4.04 6.23
C SER A 146 12.23 -3.79 6.97
N VAL A 147 12.55 -2.53 7.29
CA VAL A 147 13.71 -2.21 8.12
C VAL A 147 13.58 -2.85 9.51
N LEU A 148 12.44 -2.69 10.17
CA LEU A 148 12.23 -3.24 11.52
C LEU A 148 12.17 -4.77 11.51
N LEU A 149 11.62 -5.39 10.46
CA LEU A 149 11.69 -6.84 10.28
C LEU A 149 13.15 -7.30 10.18
N SER A 150 13.98 -6.65 9.36
CA SER A 150 15.39 -7.02 9.25
C SER A 150 16.17 -6.93 10.57
N LEU A 151 15.73 -6.07 11.49
CA LEU A 151 16.37 -5.88 12.80
C LEU A 151 15.87 -6.87 13.87
N TYR A 152 14.57 -7.16 13.88
CA TYR A 152 13.94 -7.91 14.98
C TYR A 152 13.48 -9.31 14.59
N ILE A 153 13.32 -9.58 13.30
CA ILE A 153 12.88 -10.86 12.73
C ILE A 153 13.65 -11.08 11.40
N PRO A 154 14.99 -11.17 11.42
CA PRO A 154 15.78 -11.27 10.20
C PRO A 154 15.40 -12.48 9.34
N ASP A 155 14.97 -13.58 9.97
CA ASP A 155 14.56 -14.82 9.31
C ASP A 155 13.07 -14.82 8.89
N PHE A 156 12.43 -13.65 8.78
CA PHE A 156 11.01 -13.54 8.45
C PHE A 156 10.60 -14.32 7.20
N ASP A 157 11.39 -14.26 6.12
CA ASP A 157 11.11 -15.01 4.89
C ASP A 157 11.10 -16.52 5.13
N TYR A 158 12.03 -17.03 5.93
CA TYR A 158 12.09 -18.44 6.30
C TYR A 158 10.87 -18.85 7.15
N VAL A 159 10.49 -18.02 8.13
CA VAL A 159 9.29 -18.25 8.95
C VAL A 159 8.05 -18.34 8.06
N LEU A 160 7.92 -17.43 7.10
CA LEU A 160 6.77 -17.38 6.21
C LEU A 160 6.70 -18.61 5.29
N VAL A 161 7.83 -18.98 4.65
CA VAL A 161 7.90 -20.15 3.75
C VAL A 161 7.55 -21.45 4.48
N ASN A 162 7.99 -21.61 5.73
CA ASN A 162 7.61 -22.75 6.56
C ASN A 162 6.13 -22.72 6.94
N ALA A 163 5.59 -21.55 7.30
CA ALA A 163 4.19 -21.42 7.68
C ALA A 163 3.23 -21.78 6.54
N ILE A 164 3.62 -21.55 5.28
CA ILE A 164 2.83 -21.89 4.09
C ILE A 164 3.16 -23.28 3.51
N GLY A 165 3.97 -24.08 4.21
CA GLY A 165 4.26 -25.48 3.83
C GLY A 165 5.13 -25.63 2.59
N LEU A 166 5.92 -24.61 2.24
CA LEU A 166 6.86 -24.63 1.12
C LEU A 166 8.32 -24.84 1.55
N GLY A 167 8.56 -25.15 2.83
CA GLY A 167 9.87 -25.53 3.34
C GLY A 167 10.26 -26.93 2.86
N PHE A 168 11.43 -27.07 2.25
CA PHE A 168 12.10 -28.36 1.99
C PHE A 168 12.69 -28.93 3.28
#